data_AF-A0A438CJK2-F1
#
_entry.id   AF-A0A438CJK2-F1
#
_cell.length_a   1.000
_cell.length_b   1.000
_cell.length_c   1.000
_cell.angle_alpha   90.00
_cell.angle_beta   90.00
_cell.angle_gamma   90.00
#
_symmetry.space_group_name_H-M   'P 1'
#
loop_
_entity.id
_entity.type
_entity.pdbx_description
1 polymer ?
#
loop_
_entity_poly.entity_id
_entity_poly.type
_entity_poly.pdbx_seq_one_letter_code
_entity_poly.pdbx_strand_id
1 'polypeptide(L)'
;MKNQQHHEAMDGLLNLFTKANHDLTLVQHRLEKEFQQIYPHNANPMILVSRIKKLQEDLFSLKEQCQELLAANRHWQFDLFEDLIDKARTTLVGNRSLLQRMQAPMGIPLPVILMILHMPTLTRSLMSGPIKSDQEQVRLSGPCWGCDHESESEDINKMLFSAIVQSN
;
A
#
# COMPACT_ATOMS: atom_id res chain seq x y z
N MET A 1 -68.11 -33.82 -32.96
CA MET A 1 -66.73 -34.38 -32.96
C MET A 1 -65.65 -33.40 -32.47
N LYS A 2 -65.86 -32.07 -32.42
CA LYS A 2 -64.85 -31.09 -31.92
C LYS A 2 -64.50 -31.18 -30.43
N ASN A 3 -65.41 -31.65 -29.57
CA ASN A 3 -65.23 -31.61 -28.12
C ASN A 3 -64.19 -32.63 -27.60
N GLN A 4 -63.98 -33.75 -28.31
CA GLN A 4 -62.98 -34.77 -27.96
C GLN A 4 -61.55 -34.34 -28.29
N GLN A 5 -61.34 -33.71 -29.45
CA GLN A 5 -60.01 -33.21 -29.86
C GLN A 5 -59.50 -32.09 -28.95
N HIS A 6 -60.41 -31.27 -28.41
CA HIS A 6 -60.06 -30.22 -27.45
C HIS A 6 -59.55 -30.78 -26.13
N HIS A 7 -60.09 -31.92 -25.68
CA HIS A 7 -59.66 -32.59 -24.46
C HIS A 7 -58.27 -33.23 -24.64
N GLU A 8 -58.03 -33.87 -25.78
CA GLU A 8 -56.73 -34.48 -26.11
C GLU A 8 -55.60 -33.43 -26.21
N ALA A 9 -55.86 -32.28 -26.85
CA ALA A 9 -54.89 -31.19 -26.91
C ALA A 9 -54.62 -30.57 -25.52
N MET A 10 -55.65 -30.48 -24.67
CA MET A 10 -55.53 -30.02 -23.28
C MET A 10 -54.72 -31.00 -22.43
N ASP A 11 -54.97 -32.30 -22.56
CA ASP A 11 -54.24 -33.36 -21.86
C ASP A 11 -52.77 -33.40 -22.32
N GLY A 12 -52.52 -33.19 -23.61
CA GLY A 12 -51.17 -33.02 -24.16
C GLY A 12 -50.43 -31.83 -23.55
N LEU A 13 -51.11 -30.69 -23.39
CA LEU A 13 -50.55 -29.51 -22.73
C LEU A 13 -50.26 -29.76 -21.25
N LEU A 14 -51.16 -30.44 -20.55
CA LEU A 14 -51.02 -30.77 -19.13
C LEU A 14 -49.83 -31.72 -18.91
N ASN A 15 -49.66 -32.70 -19.80
CA ASN A 15 -48.49 -33.58 -19.81
C ASN A 15 -47.19 -32.83 -20.09
N LEU A 16 -47.17 -31.88 -21.02
CA LEU A 16 -46.01 -31.04 -21.30
C LEU A 16 -45.62 -30.19 -20.09
N PHE A 17 -46.58 -29.55 -19.42
CA PHE A 17 -46.31 -28.80 -18.19
C PHE A 17 -45.81 -29.69 -17.06
N THR A 18 -46.39 -30.88 -16.92
CA THR A 18 -45.95 -31.86 -15.91
C THR A 18 -44.51 -32.28 -16.16
N LYS A 19 -44.18 -32.57 -17.42
CA LYS A 19 -42.81 -32.90 -17.83
C LYS A 19 -41.85 -31.72 -17.62
N ALA A 20 -42.21 -30.52 -18.06
CA ALA A 20 -41.38 -29.33 -17.87
C ALA A 20 -41.14 -29.04 -16.38
N ASN A 21 -42.15 -29.20 -15.54
CA ASN A 21 -42.03 -29.01 -14.09
C ASN A 21 -41.10 -30.07 -13.47
N HIS A 22 -41.20 -31.32 -13.91
CA HIS A 22 -40.28 -32.37 -13.49
C HIS A 22 -38.84 -32.08 -13.94
N ASP A 23 -38.65 -31.70 -15.21
CA ASP A 23 -37.35 -31.34 -15.78
C ASP A 23 -36.73 -30.16 -15.00
N LEU A 24 -37.51 -29.12 -14.67
CA LEU A 24 -37.07 -27.98 -13.84
C LEU A 24 -36.68 -28.40 -12.42
N THR A 25 -37.46 -29.28 -11.79
CA THR A 25 -37.15 -29.81 -10.45
C THR A 25 -35.83 -30.59 -10.45
N LEU A 26 -35.58 -31.37 -11.51
CA LEU A 26 -34.35 -32.12 -11.68
C LEU A 26 -33.14 -31.20 -11.88
N VAL A 27 -33.30 -30.13 -12.67
CA VAL A 27 -32.27 -29.09 -12.83
C VAL A 27 -31.98 -28.40 -11.50
N GLN A 28 -33.01 -27.99 -10.75
CA GLN A 28 -32.85 -27.37 -9.44
C GLN A 28 -32.04 -28.27 -8.49
N HIS A 29 -32.39 -29.56 -8.42
CA HIS A 29 -31.69 -30.50 -7.53
C HIS A 29 -30.23 -30.71 -7.93
N ARG A 30 -29.92 -30.75 -9.23
CA ARG A 30 -28.54 -30.84 -9.72
C ARG A 30 -27.74 -29.58 -9.37
N LEU A 31 -28.31 -28.40 -9.60
CA LEU A 31 -27.67 -27.12 -9.27
C LEU A 31 -27.37 -27.01 -7.78
N GLU A 32 -28.31 -27.42 -6.92
CA GLU A 32 -28.08 -27.43 -5.46
C GLU A 32 -26.94 -28.39 -5.08
N LYS A 33 -26.90 -29.59 -5.68
CA LYS A 33 -25.82 -30.55 -5.43
C LYS A 33 -24.46 -30.02 -5.86
N GLU A 34 -24.37 -29.43 -7.05
CA GLU A 34 -23.14 -28.81 -7.55
C GLU A 34 -22.72 -27.63 -6.66
N PHE A 35 -23.66 -26.80 -6.24
CA PHE A 35 -23.41 -25.68 -5.34
C PHE A 35 -22.81 -26.13 -4.00
N GLN A 36 -23.39 -27.15 -3.37
CA GLN A 36 -22.88 -27.71 -2.11
C GLN A 36 -21.52 -28.38 -2.26
N GLN A 37 -21.22 -28.94 -3.45
CA GLN A 37 -19.92 -29.55 -3.74
C GLN A 37 -18.83 -28.49 -3.94
N ILE A 38 -19.14 -27.39 -4.63
CA ILE A 38 -18.20 -26.28 -4.88
C ILE A 38 -17.98 -25.47 -3.61
N TYR A 39 -19.02 -25.30 -2.80
CA TYR A 39 -19.02 -24.50 -1.58
C TYR A 39 -19.37 -25.35 -0.35
N PRO A 40 -18.49 -26.27 0.06
CA PRO A 40 -18.72 -27.08 1.25
C PRO A 40 -18.87 -26.22 2.51
N HIS A 41 -19.64 -26.73 3.47
CA HIS A 41 -19.92 -26.06 4.76
C HIS A 41 -20.74 -24.77 4.69
N ASN A 42 -21.72 -24.68 3.78
CA ASN A 42 -22.59 -23.51 3.62
C ASN A 42 -21.82 -22.21 3.34
N ALA A 43 -20.70 -22.30 2.64
CA ALA A 43 -19.90 -21.15 2.25
C ALA A 43 -20.64 -20.31 1.21
N ASN A 44 -21.56 -19.46 1.68
CA ASN A 44 -22.36 -18.62 0.81
C ASN A 44 -21.46 -17.60 0.09
N PRO A 45 -21.41 -17.61 -1.26
CA PRO A 45 -20.54 -16.71 -2.02
C PRO A 45 -20.85 -15.23 -1.75
N MET A 46 -22.11 -14.88 -1.42
CA MET A 46 -22.45 -13.50 -1.04
C MET A 46 -21.84 -13.08 0.29
N ILE A 47 -21.75 -14.00 1.26
CA ILE A 47 -21.07 -13.76 2.55
C ILE A 47 -19.56 -13.64 2.34
N LEU A 48 -18.99 -14.47 1.46
CA LEU A 48 -17.57 -14.39 1.14
C LEU A 48 -17.23 -13.05 0.47
N VAL A 49 -18.03 -12.62 -0.50
CA VAL A 49 -17.83 -11.33 -1.18
C VAL A 49 -17.94 -10.16 -0.21
N SER A 50 -18.93 -10.16 0.70
CA SER A 50 -19.05 -9.08 1.69
C SER A 50 -17.88 -9.05 2.67
N ARG A 51 -17.39 -10.21 3.11
CA ARG A 51 -16.18 -10.31 3.95
C ARG A 51 -14.93 -9.84 3.22
N ILE A 52 -14.77 -10.19 1.94
CA ILE A 52 -13.64 -9.74 1.12
C ILE A 52 -13.67 -8.21 0.99
N LYS A 53 -14.83 -7.62 0.68
CA LYS A 53 -14.97 -6.16 0.60
C LYS A 53 -14.59 -5.47 1.90
N LYS A 54 -15.10 -5.98 3.03
CA LYS A 54 -14.75 -5.46 4.35
C LYS A 54 -13.23 -5.53 4.62
N LEU A 55 -12.60 -6.66 4.30
CA LEU A 55 -11.15 -6.80 4.46
C LEU A 55 -10.37 -5.83 3.57
N GLN A 56 -10.83 -5.57 2.35
CA GLN A 56 -10.20 -4.60 1.45
C GLN A 56 -10.28 -3.18 2.03
N GLU A 57 -11.42 -2.79 2.57
CA GLU A 57 -11.61 -1.50 3.26
C GLU A 57 -10.70 -1.37 4.49
N ASP A 58 -10.69 -2.39 5.35
CA ASP A 58 -9.88 -2.42 6.57
C ASP A 58 -8.37 -2.36 6.25
N LEU A 59 -7.92 -3.07 5.21
CA LEU A 59 -6.52 -3.04 4.77
C LEU A 59 -6.12 -1.67 4.21
N PHE A 60 -7.01 -1.00 3.47
CA PHE A 60 -6.74 0.34 2.96
C PHE A 60 -6.60 1.35 4.11
N SER A 61 -7.54 1.32 5.07
CA SER A 61 -7.50 2.16 6.26
C SER A 61 -6.23 1.92 7.10
N LEU A 62 -5.87 0.64 7.31
CA LEU A 62 -4.66 0.30 8.05
C LEU A 62 -3.38 0.80 7.36
N LYS A 63 -3.31 0.68 6.02
CA LYS A 63 -2.18 1.19 5.25
C LYS A 63 -2.02 2.69 5.42
N GLU A 64 -3.12 3.44 5.35
CA GLU A 64 -3.12 4.89 5.53
C GLU A 64 -2.61 5.27 6.93
N GLN A 65 -3.13 4.62 7.97
CA GLN A 65 -2.67 4.82 9.35
C GLN A 65 -1.18 4.51 9.54
N CYS A 66 -0.68 3.42 8.95
CA CYS A 66 0.74 3.10 9.00
C CYS A 66 1.60 4.14 8.29
N GLN A 67 1.15 4.67 7.15
CA GLN A 67 1.84 5.73 6.43
C GLN A 67 1.88 7.03 7.23
N GLU A 68 0.77 7.41 7.86
CA GLU A 68 0.68 8.58 8.74
C GLU A 68 1.62 8.44 9.94
N LEU A 69 1.62 7.28 10.60
CA LEU A 69 2.53 6.99 11.71
C LEU A 69 4.01 7.11 11.29
N LEU A 70 4.37 6.57 10.12
CA LEU A 70 5.73 6.66 9.59
C LEU A 70 6.11 8.09 9.23
N ALA A 71 5.18 8.87 8.66
CA ALA A 71 5.39 10.28 8.36
C ALA A 71 5.61 11.09 9.63
N ALA A 72 4.77 10.88 10.65
CA ALA A 72 4.91 11.51 11.95
C ALA A 72 6.26 11.16 12.59
N ASN A 73 6.65 9.88 12.60
CA ASN A 73 7.93 9.44 13.15
C ASN A 73 9.13 10.16 12.50
N ARG A 74 9.14 10.23 11.16
CA ARG A 74 10.18 10.96 10.42
C ARG A 74 10.19 12.44 10.72
N HIS A 75 9.01 13.06 10.85
CA HIS A 75 8.89 14.48 11.18
C HIS A 75 9.49 14.78 12.56
N TRP A 76 9.08 14.03 13.59
CA TRP A 76 9.62 14.19 14.94
C TRP A 76 11.13 13.91 15.01
N GLN A 77 11.65 12.95 14.23
CA GLN A 77 13.08 12.69 14.15
C GLN A 77 13.85 13.85 13.52
N PHE A 78 13.29 14.50 12.49
CA PHE A 78 13.87 15.67 11.88
C PHE A 78 13.87 16.86 12.85
N ASP A 79 12.74 17.15 13.49
CA ASP A 79 12.61 18.27 14.44
C ASP A 79 13.57 18.12 15.63
N LEU A 80 13.72 16.91 16.18
CA LEU A 80 14.67 16.64 17.26
C LEU A 80 16.13 16.88 16.84
N PHE A 81 16.47 16.56 15.59
CA PHE A 81 17.82 16.75 15.08
C PHE A 81 18.14 18.22 14.85
N GLU A 82 17.18 18.98 14.30
CA GLU A 82 17.30 20.44 14.15
C GLU A 82 17.47 21.12 15.52
N ASP A 83 16.64 20.77 16.52
CA ASP A 83 16.76 21.29 17.88
C ASP A 83 18.14 21.00 18.51
N LEU A 84 18.69 19.80 18.25
CA LEU A 84 20.03 19.43 18.72
C LEU A 84 21.12 20.26 18.05
N ILE A 85 21.02 20.48 16.73
CA ILE A 85 21.95 21.33 15.97
C ILE A 85 21.90 22.76 16.49
N ASP A 86 20.70 23.31 16.68
CA ASP A 86 20.52 24.68 17.14
C ASP A 86 21.07 24.87 18.56
N LYS A 87 20.90 23.88 19.43
CA LYS A 87 21.50 23.89 20.76
C LYS A 87 23.03 23.85 20.72
N ALA A 88 23.63 23.03 19.84
CA ALA A 88 25.08 23.01 19.67
C ALA A 88 25.60 24.33 19.10
N ARG A 89 24.92 24.90 18.10
CA ARG A 89 25.26 26.18 17.48
C ARG A 89 25.21 27.33 18.48
N THR A 90 24.12 27.45 19.23
CA THR A 90 23.95 28.50 20.26
C THR A 90 25.01 28.39 21.35
N THR A 91 25.33 27.17 21.80
CA THR A 91 26.40 26.92 22.78
C THR A 91 27.77 27.32 22.23
N LEU A 92 28.09 26.95 20.99
CA LEU A 92 29.37 27.27 20.37
C LEU A 92 29.55 28.78 20.17
N VAL A 93 28.51 29.49 19.74
CA VAL A 93 28.49 30.94 19.61
C VAL A 93 28.67 31.60 20.98
N GLY A 94 27.99 31.09 22.01
CA GLY A 94 28.16 31.53 23.40
C GLY A 94 29.60 31.38 23.88
N ASN A 95 30.19 30.18 23.72
CA ASN A 95 31.57 29.90 24.10
C ASN A 95 32.57 30.78 23.35
N ARG A 96 32.38 30.99 22.05
CA ARG A 96 33.19 31.90 21.24
C ARG A 96 33.15 33.33 21.79
N SER A 97 31.97 33.83 22.16
CA SER A 97 31.81 35.18 22.71
C SER A 97 32.52 35.33 24.05
N LEU A 98 32.48 34.30 24.91
CA LEU A 98 33.18 34.28 26.19
C LEU A 98 34.70 34.31 25.99
N LEU A 99 35.22 33.46 25.09
CA LEU A 99 36.65 33.43 24.76
C LEU A 99 37.13 34.79 24.22
N GLN A 100 36.35 35.42 23.33
CA GLN A 100 36.67 36.76 22.83
C GLN A 100 36.75 37.80 23.95
N ARG A 101 35.81 37.76 24.91
CA ARG A 101 35.80 38.66 26.07
C ARG A 101 36.97 38.40 27.03
N MET A 102 37.39 37.16 27.21
CA MET A 102 38.56 36.81 28.03
C MET A 102 39.88 37.18 27.35
N GLN A 103 39.92 37.15 26.02
CA GLN A 103 41.10 37.50 25.23
C GLN A 103 41.29 39.01 25.09
N ALA A 104 40.21 39.81 25.07
CA ALA A 104 40.28 41.26 24.90
C ALA A 104 41.20 41.99 25.93
N PRO A 105 41.23 41.60 27.22
CA PRO A 105 42.15 42.18 28.21
C PRO A 105 43.59 41.63 28.12
N MET A 106 43.79 40.44 27.54
CA MET A 106 45.11 39.77 27.47
C MET A 106 45.95 40.16 26.24
N GLY A 107 45.38 40.91 25.29
CA GLY A 107 46.13 41.43 24.12
C GLY A 107 46.62 40.37 23.13
N ILE A 108 46.12 39.12 23.20
CA ILE A 108 46.55 38.01 22.33
C ILE A 108 45.75 38.04 21.01
N PRO A 109 46.40 38.21 19.84
CA PRO A 109 45.71 38.25 18.55
C PRO A 109 45.15 36.87 18.14
N LEU A 110 43.90 36.85 17.65
CA LEU A 110 43.19 35.67 17.12
C LEU A 110 44.00 34.73 16.18
N PRO A 111 44.90 35.24 15.30
CA PRO A 111 45.68 34.38 14.40
C PRO A 111 46.56 33.34 15.09
N VAL A 112 47.04 33.62 16.31
CA VAL A 112 48.02 32.77 17.00
C VAL A 112 47.39 31.45 17.46
N ILE A 113 46.12 31.47 17.89
CA ILE A 113 45.41 30.26 18.33
C ILE A 113 44.99 29.39 17.14
N LEU A 114 44.63 30.02 16.00
CA LEU A 114 44.31 29.31 14.77
C LEU A 114 45.55 28.63 14.15
N MET A 115 46.74 29.23 14.33
CA MET A 115 48.03 28.63 13.96
C MET A 115 48.36 27.38 14.78
N ILE A 116 48.04 27.36 16.08
CA ILE A 116 48.32 26.20 16.94
C ILE A 116 47.47 24.98 16.56
N LEU A 117 46.24 25.19 16.08
CA LEU A 117 45.29 24.13 15.70
C LEU A 117 45.44 23.59 14.27
N HIS A 118 46.42 24.05 13.47
CA HIS A 118 46.75 23.57 12.12
C HIS A 118 45.58 22.98 11.30
N MET A 119 44.58 23.80 10.96
CA MET A 119 43.63 23.44 9.88
C MET A 119 43.38 24.69 9.00
N PRO A 120 44.14 24.87 7.90
CA PRO A 120 44.08 26.08 7.07
C PRO A 120 42.82 26.23 6.20
N THR A 121 41.81 25.37 6.35
CA THR A 121 40.76 25.22 5.31
C THR A 121 39.31 25.24 5.81
N LEU A 122 39.04 25.21 7.12
CA LEU A 122 37.67 25.07 7.64
C LEU A 122 36.85 26.37 7.70
N THR A 123 37.47 27.55 7.65
CA THR A 123 36.77 28.82 7.93
C THR A 123 36.03 29.42 6.73
N ARG A 124 36.39 29.06 5.49
CA ARG A 124 35.72 29.61 4.28
C ARG A 124 34.59 28.71 3.75
N SER A 125 34.63 27.39 3.99
CA SER A 125 33.62 26.47 3.45
C SER A 125 32.33 26.39 4.29
N LEU A 126 32.38 26.69 5.59
CA LEU A 126 31.23 26.53 6.51
C LEU A 126 30.27 27.74 6.55
N MET A 127 30.60 28.85 5.90
CA MET A 127 29.84 30.10 6.01
C MET A 127 29.26 30.64 4.69
N SER A 128 29.49 30.00 3.53
CA SER A 128 28.99 30.56 2.26
C SER A 128 28.78 29.58 1.10
N GLY A 129 28.55 28.29 1.36
CA GLY A 129 28.17 27.34 0.30
C GLY A 129 26.66 27.38 0.05
N PRO A 130 26.17 27.72 -1.17
CA PRO A 130 24.79 27.39 -1.51
C PRO A 130 24.69 25.86 -1.49
N ILE A 131 23.67 25.35 -0.79
CA ILE A 131 23.29 23.94 -0.82
C ILE A 131 22.95 23.62 -2.28
N LYS A 132 23.91 23.07 -3.03
CA LYS A 132 23.59 22.43 -4.31
C LYS A 132 22.91 21.12 -3.95
N SER A 133 21.64 21.04 -4.34
CA SER A 133 20.84 19.84 -4.34
C SER A 133 21.49 18.80 -5.24
N ASP A 134 22.14 17.79 -4.67
CA ASP A 134 22.39 16.54 -5.37
C ASP A 134 21.10 15.71 -5.27
N GLN A 135 20.15 16.02 -6.16
CA GLN A 135 19.26 14.99 -6.69
C GLN A 135 20.05 14.23 -7.77
N GLU A 136 19.91 12.90 -7.77
CA GLU A 136 20.48 11.92 -8.73
C GLU A 136 21.85 11.30 -8.40
N GLN A 137 21.83 10.24 -7.58
CA GLN A 137 22.06 8.87 -8.07
C GLN A 137 21.97 7.86 -6.91
N VAL A 138 20.75 7.40 -6.64
CA VAL A 138 20.54 6.03 -6.15
C VAL A 138 19.40 5.44 -6.97
N ARG A 139 19.74 5.01 -8.20
CA ARG A 139 19.00 3.94 -8.89
C ARG A 139 19.33 2.64 -8.15
N LEU A 140 18.59 2.35 -7.10
CA LEU A 140 18.39 0.97 -6.68
C LEU A 140 17.16 0.46 -7.43
N SER A 141 17.43 -0.37 -8.44
CA SER A 141 16.45 -1.27 -9.03
C SER A 141 15.79 -2.09 -7.93
N GLY A 142 14.57 -1.73 -7.57
CA GLY A 142 13.61 -2.54 -6.85
C GLY A 142 12.28 -2.46 -7.61
N PRO A 143 11.56 -3.57 -7.85
CA PRO A 143 10.40 -3.57 -8.73
C PRO A 143 9.34 -2.58 -8.27
N CYS A 144 9.15 -1.51 -9.03
CA CYS A 144 8.06 -0.57 -8.86
C CYS A 144 6.78 -1.25 -9.36
N TRP A 145 5.98 -1.77 -8.44
CA TRP A 145 4.64 -2.24 -8.76
C TRP A 145 3.70 -1.04 -8.68
N GLY A 146 3.60 -0.32 -9.80
CA GLY A 146 2.58 0.71 -10.00
C GLY A 146 3.01 1.81 -10.98
N CYS A 147 2.85 1.59 -12.29
CA CYS A 147 1.78 2.21 -13.07
C CYS A 147 1.85 1.78 -14.55
N ASP A 148 0.65 1.59 -15.10
CA ASP A 148 0.26 1.56 -16.52
C ASP A 148 0.65 0.34 -17.37
N HIS A 149 -0.25 -0.65 -17.36
CA HIS A 149 -0.65 -1.36 -18.57
C HIS A 149 -2.18 -1.37 -18.66
N GLU A 150 -2.73 -0.48 -19.48
CA GLU A 150 -3.96 -0.79 -20.22
C GLU A 150 -3.67 -1.99 -21.14
N SER A 151 -4.62 -2.93 -21.21
CA SER A 151 -4.56 -4.22 -21.94
C SER A 151 -3.50 -5.19 -21.43
N GLU A 152 -3.80 -6.40 -20.97
CA GLU A 152 -4.88 -7.29 -21.37
C GLU A 152 -5.59 -7.88 -20.14
N SER A 153 -6.91 -8.01 -20.27
CA SER A 153 -7.79 -8.81 -19.43
C SER A 153 -7.32 -10.28 -19.45
N GLU A 154 -6.24 -10.60 -18.76
CA GLU A 154 -5.85 -11.98 -18.52
C GLU A 154 -6.75 -12.53 -17.41
N ASP A 155 -7.85 -13.08 -17.89
CA ASP A 155 -8.96 -13.73 -17.22
C ASP A 155 -8.57 -14.32 -15.85
N ILE A 156 -9.07 -13.71 -14.77
CA ILE A 156 -8.92 -14.20 -13.40
C ILE A 156 -9.36 -15.68 -13.32
N ASN A 157 -10.33 -16.06 -14.16
CA ASN A 157 -10.73 -17.45 -14.34
C ASN A 157 -9.58 -18.34 -14.81
N LYS A 158 -8.76 -17.94 -15.80
CA LYS A 158 -7.59 -18.74 -16.21
C LYS A 158 -6.59 -18.93 -15.07
N MET A 159 -6.41 -17.93 -14.22
CA MET A 159 -5.51 -18.02 -13.06
C MET A 159 -6.05 -18.98 -11.99
N LEU A 160 -7.36 -18.97 -11.75
CA LEU A 160 -8.01 -19.88 -10.79
C LEU A 160 -8.06 -21.33 -11.30
N PHE A 161 -8.26 -21.54 -12.60
CA PHE A 161 -8.38 -22.87 -13.19
C PHE A 161 -7.04 -23.52 -13.61
N SER A 162 -5.97 -22.75 -13.77
CA SER A 162 -4.63 -23.30 -14.08
C SER A 162 -3.97 -23.99 -12.89
N ALA A 163 -4.26 -23.56 -11.66
CA ALA A 163 -3.78 -24.21 -10.44
C ALA A 163 -4.44 -25.57 -10.15
N ILE A 164 -5.61 -25.84 -10.75
CA ILE A 164 -6.39 -27.07 -10.50
C ILE A 164 -5.94 -28.22 -11.41
N VAL A 165 -5.35 -27.93 -12.57
CA VAL A 165 -5.01 -28.94 -13.60
C VAL A 165 -3.67 -29.65 -13.35
N GLN A 166 -2.80 -29.15 -12.45
CA GLN A 166 -1.53 -29.82 -12.13
C GLN A 166 -1.65 -30.97 -11.12
N SER A 167 -2.86 -31.25 -10.63
CA SER A 167 -3.15 -32.38 -9.75
C SER A 167 -3.76 -33.54 -10.54
N ASN A 168 -2.95 -34.24 -11.33
CA ASN A 168 -3.25 -35.59 -11.83
C ASN A 168 -1.95 -36.38 -12.00
#